data_AF-A0A183VAG8-F1
#
_entry.id   AF-A0A183VAG8-F1
#
_cell.length_a   1.000
_cell.length_b   1.000
_cell.length_c   1.000
_cell.angle_alpha   90.00
_cell.angle_beta   90.00
_cell.angle_gamma   90.00
#
_symmetry.space_group_name_H-M   'P 1'
#
loop_
_entity.id
_entity.type
_entity.pdbx_description
1 polymer ?
#
loop_
_entity_poly.entity_id
_entity_poly.type
_entity_poly.pdbx_seq_one_letter_code
_entity_poly.pdbx_strand_id
1 'polypeptide(L)'
;MLNRQLTAGVDKERAEVHVFVDASKDAYAPVAYLRSHKENRYESSLLMSKSRVAPIRGITISRLELMAALIGNRLLRFVQKQLKHNGPLYLWSDSQATLHWIATATTVDRFVDNRITEIRRSPEQFRYVESVSNLVDLANRGLTIAELE
;
A
#
# COMPACT_ATOMS: atom_id res chain seq x y z
N MET A 1 -2.63 -12.80 -30.73
CA MET A 1 -1.89 -11.96 -29.75
C MET A 1 -2.05 -12.58 -28.37
N LEU A 2 -0.96 -12.87 -27.64
CA LEU A 2 -1.08 -13.35 -26.27
C LEU A 2 -1.66 -12.25 -25.38
N ASN A 3 -2.74 -12.57 -24.66
CA ASN A 3 -3.34 -11.66 -23.70
C ASN A 3 -2.37 -11.54 -22.50
N ARG A 4 -1.58 -10.46 -22.46
CA ARG A 4 -0.57 -10.22 -21.40
C ARG A 4 -1.16 -9.64 -20.11
N GLN A 5 -2.47 -9.53 -20.01
CA GLN A 5 -3.13 -9.08 -18.80
C GLN A 5 -3.15 -10.21 -17.77
N LEU A 6 -2.38 -10.05 -16.70
CA LEU A 6 -2.42 -10.89 -15.50
C LEU A 6 -3.84 -10.99 -14.89
N THR A 7 -4.70 -9.99 -15.17
CA THR A 7 -6.05 -9.87 -14.61
C THR A 7 -7.17 -10.24 -15.58
N ALA A 8 -6.87 -10.87 -16.73
CA ALA A 8 -7.85 -11.09 -17.81
C ALA A 8 -9.05 -11.99 -17.43
N GLY A 9 -8.97 -12.73 -16.32
CA GLY A 9 -10.04 -13.59 -15.80
C GLY A 9 -10.56 -13.20 -14.42
N VAL A 10 -10.22 -12.01 -13.92
CA VAL A 10 -10.64 -11.54 -12.60
C VAL A 10 -11.90 -10.68 -12.72
N ASP A 11 -12.93 -11.01 -11.95
CA ASP A 11 -14.08 -10.13 -11.76
C ASP A 11 -13.63 -8.88 -10.98
N LYS A 12 -13.52 -7.77 -11.70
CA LYS A 12 -12.99 -6.51 -11.17
C LYS A 12 -13.93 -5.83 -10.17
N GLU A 13 -15.21 -6.18 -10.16
CA GLU A 13 -16.17 -5.62 -9.20
C GLU A 13 -16.14 -6.38 -7.87
N ARG A 14 -15.66 -7.64 -7.90
CA ARG A 14 -15.49 -8.49 -6.72
C ARG A 14 -14.04 -8.61 -6.24
N ALA A 15 -13.12 -7.97 -6.95
CA ALA A 15 -11.72 -7.94 -6.57
C ALA A 15 -11.40 -6.74 -5.67
N GLU A 16 -10.42 -6.93 -4.81
CA GLU A 16 -9.92 -5.94 -3.86
C GLU A 16 -8.47 -5.62 -4.23
N VAL A 17 -8.09 -4.34 -4.14
CA VAL A 17 -6.67 -3.96 -4.28
C VAL A 17 -6.14 -3.59 -2.91
N HIS A 18 -5.05 -4.24 -2.51
CA HIS A 18 -4.38 -4.02 -1.25
C HIS A 18 -2.97 -3.49 -1.52
N VAL A 19 -2.65 -2.32 -0.96
CA VAL A 19 -1.30 -1.77 -0.98
C VAL A 19 -0.74 -1.82 0.44
N PHE A 20 0.33 -2.59 0.62
CA PHE A 20 1.08 -2.64 1.86
C PHE A 20 2.27 -1.68 1.75
N VAL A 21 2.55 -0.92 2.80
CA VAL A 21 3.68 0.01 2.83
C VAL A 21 4.57 -0.30 4.02
N ASP A 22 5.87 -0.09 3.83
CA ASP A 22 6.86 -0.20 4.89
C ASP A 22 8.01 0.79 4.66
N ALA A 23 8.70 1.13 5.74
CA ALA A 23 9.89 1.96 5.72
C ALA A 23 10.90 1.50 6.77
N SER A 24 12.16 1.43 6.33
CA SER A 24 13.33 1.26 7.15
C SER A 24 14.24 2.48 7.05
N LYS A 25 15.33 2.48 7.81
CA LYS A 25 16.41 3.46 7.70
C LYS A 25 17.07 3.51 6.30
N ASP A 26 16.97 2.43 5.53
CA ASP A 26 17.69 2.27 4.26
C ASP A 26 16.79 2.48 3.03
N ALA A 27 15.50 2.14 3.14
CA ALA A 27 14.55 2.25 2.04
C ALA A 27 13.10 2.32 2.54
N TYR A 28 12.21 2.76 1.66
CA TYR A 28 10.76 2.76 1.88
C TYR A 28 10.05 2.33 0.61
N ALA A 29 9.03 1.48 0.76
CA ALA A 29 8.47 0.72 -0.35
C ALA A 29 6.99 0.40 -0.16
N PRO A 30 6.16 0.67 -1.19
CA PRO A 30 4.83 0.07 -1.29
C PRO A 30 4.78 -1.15 -2.23
N VAL A 31 3.90 -2.10 -1.91
CA VAL A 31 3.61 -3.29 -2.71
C VAL A 31 2.10 -3.45 -2.89
N ALA A 32 1.64 -3.54 -4.13
CA ALA A 32 0.24 -3.68 -4.51
C ALA A 32 -0.10 -5.12 -4.90
N TYR A 33 -1.17 -5.65 -4.32
CA TYR A 33 -1.76 -6.94 -4.62
C TYR A 33 -3.21 -6.78 -5.09
N LEU A 34 -3.63 -7.69 -5.98
CA LEU A 34 -5.02 -7.92 -6.31
C LEU A 34 -5.48 -9.17 -5.56
N ARG A 35 -6.53 -9.07 -4.76
CA ARG A 35 -7.21 -10.20 -4.15
C ARG A 35 -8.53 -10.42 -4.88
N SER A 36 -8.81 -11.63 -5.32
CA SER A 36 -10.06 -11.99 -5.98
C SER A 36 -10.65 -13.24 -5.37
N HIS A 37 -11.97 -13.33 -5.33
CA HIS A 37 -12.68 -14.51 -4.88
C HIS A 37 -13.11 -15.37 -6.07
N LYS A 38 -12.55 -16.58 -6.17
CA LYS A 38 -12.85 -17.54 -7.23
C LYS A 38 -13.10 -18.92 -6.61
N GLU A 39 -14.16 -19.60 -7.06
CA GLU A 39 -14.44 -20.99 -6.65
C GLU A 39 -14.39 -21.24 -5.12
N ASN A 40 -14.95 -20.29 -4.36
CA ASN A 40 -15.02 -20.33 -2.89
C ASN A 40 -13.65 -20.21 -2.18
N ARG A 41 -12.64 -19.65 -2.86
CA ARG A 41 -11.31 -19.35 -2.31
C ARG A 41 -10.88 -17.94 -2.68
N TYR A 42 -10.07 -17.34 -1.81
CA TYR A 42 -9.37 -16.11 -2.13
C TYR A 42 -8.04 -16.45 -2.83
N GLU A 43 -7.78 -15.77 -3.93
CA GLU A 43 -6.51 -15.80 -4.64
C GLU A 43 -5.92 -14.39 -4.68
N SER A 44 -4.61 -14.30 -4.46
CA SER A 44 -3.89 -13.03 -4.45
C SER A 44 -2.76 -13.04 -5.47
N SER A 45 -2.64 -11.95 -6.24
CA SER A 45 -1.61 -11.78 -7.26
C SER A 45 -0.87 -10.45 -7.07
N LEU A 46 0.46 -10.49 -7.14
CA LEU A 46 1.28 -9.27 -7.12
C LEU A 46 1.01 -8.45 -8.40
N LEU A 47 0.58 -7.20 -8.21
CA LEU A 47 0.34 -6.27 -9.33
C LEU A 47 1.56 -5.41 -9.62
N MET A 48 2.13 -4.80 -8.59
CA MET A 48 3.25 -3.87 -8.73
C MET A 48 3.93 -3.65 -7.38
N SER A 49 5.25 -3.57 -7.38
CA SER A 49 6.03 -3.06 -6.25
C SER A 49 6.82 -1.82 -6.67
N LYS A 50 7.07 -0.92 -5.71
CA LYS A 50 8.03 0.17 -5.87
C LYS A 50 8.88 0.24 -4.61
N SER A 51 10.16 0.55 -4.77
CA SER A 51 11.07 0.82 -3.67
C SER A 51 11.84 2.12 -3.93
N ARG A 52 12.14 2.86 -2.88
CA ARG A 52 12.98 4.04 -2.91
C ARG A 52 14.02 3.98 -1.80
N VAL A 53 15.26 4.29 -2.14
CA VAL A 53 16.35 4.44 -1.18
C VAL A 53 16.06 5.63 -0.27
N ALA A 54 16.25 5.44 1.04
CA ALA A 54 16.10 6.50 2.02
C ALA A 54 17.17 7.59 1.79
N PRO A 55 16.82 8.88 1.91
CA PRO A 55 17.82 9.94 1.78
C PRO A 55 18.90 9.82 2.84
N ILE A 56 20.17 9.96 2.44
CA ILE A 56 21.34 9.92 3.34
C ILE A 56 21.23 10.99 4.45
N ARG A 57 20.56 12.12 4.16
CA ARG A 57 20.31 13.17 5.14
C ARG A 57 19.12 12.83 6.04
N GLY A 58 19.41 12.21 7.18
CA GLY A 58 18.73 12.34 8.48
C GLY A 58 17.22 12.60 8.52
N ILE A 59 16.42 11.89 7.71
CA ILE A 59 14.96 11.86 7.89
C ILE A 59 14.65 10.81 8.96
N THR A 60 13.72 11.13 9.86
CA THR A 60 13.28 10.20 10.91
C THR A 60 12.50 9.03 10.32
N ILE A 61 12.52 7.87 10.99
CA ILE A 61 11.74 6.70 10.56
C ILE A 61 10.27 7.08 10.35
N SER A 62 9.64 7.83 11.27
CA SER A 62 8.24 8.26 11.12
C SER A 62 7.96 9.07 9.85
N ARG A 63 8.92 9.90 9.41
CA ARG A 63 8.78 10.62 8.14
C ARG A 63 9.01 9.71 6.93
N LEU A 64 9.84 8.67 7.04
CA LEU A 64 9.99 7.66 6.00
C LEU A 64 8.73 6.80 5.87
N GLU A 65 8.12 6.40 6.97
CA GLU A 65 6.83 5.69 7.02
C GLU A 65 5.72 6.52 6.35
N LEU A 66 5.64 7.81 6.65
CA LEU A 66 4.72 8.73 5.97
C LEU A 66 5.01 8.84 4.46
N MET A 67 6.27 8.82 4.06
CA MET A 67 6.66 8.80 2.65
C MET A 67 6.30 7.47 1.98
N ALA A 68 6.39 6.35 2.68
CA ALA A 68 5.93 5.04 2.20
C ALA A 68 4.41 5.08 1.94
N ALA A 69 3.63 5.60 2.90
CA ALA A 69 2.19 5.79 2.75
C ALA A 69 1.84 6.71 1.57
N LEU A 70 2.57 7.81 1.38
CA LEU A 70 2.36 8.71 0.24
C LEU A 70 2.56 8.00 -1.10
N ILE A 71 3.65 7.25 -1.25
CA ILE A 71 3.93 6.54 -2.51
C ILE A 71 2.94 5.38 -2.68
N GLY A 72 2.58 4.70 -1.60
CA GLY A 72 1.53 3.70 -1.58
C GLY A 72 0.21 4.25 -2.10
N ASN A 73 -0.20 5.43 -1.64
CA ASN A 73 -1.40 6.10 -2.13
C ASN A 73 -1.33 6.40 -3.63
N ARG A 74 -0.19 6.94 -4.10
CA ARG A 74 0.04 7.19 -5.53
C ARG A 74 0.03 5.90 -6.36
N LEU A 75 0.58 4.81 -5.81
CA LEU A 75 0.58 3.49 -6.45
C LEU A 75 -0.83 2.93 -6.56
N LEU A 76 -1.61 3.01 -5.49
CA LEU A 76 -3.00 2.57 -5.42
C LEU A 76 -3.84 3.27 -6.49
N ARG A 77 -3.76 4.61 -6.60
CA ARG A 77 -4.45 5.36 -7.66
C ARG A 77 -3.96 5.03 -9.06
N PHE A 78 -2.67 4.80 -9.23
CA PHE A 78 -2.13 4.35 -10.52
C PHE A 78 -2.75 3.01 -10.93
N VAL A 79 -2.74 2.03 -10.02
CA VAL A 79 -3.33 0.70 -10.25
C VAL A 79 -4.82 0.81 -10.54
N GLN A 80 -5.57 1.56 -9.73
CA GLN A 80 -7.00 1.78 -9.93
C GLN A 80 -7.29 2.30 -11.35
N LYS A 81 -6.56 3.33 -11.78
CA LYS A 81 -6.73 3.93 -13.10
C LYS A 81 -6.36 2.97 -14.23
N GLN A 82 -5.24 2.25 -14.11
CA GLN A 82 -4.79 1.32 -15.16
C GLN A 82 -5.72 0.12 -15.32
N LEU A 83 -6.26 -0.40 -14.22
CA LEU A 83 -7.17 -1.54 -14.25
C LEU A 83 -8.62 -1.15 -14.52
N LYS A 84 -8.95 0.15 -14.46
CA LYS A 84 -10.32 0.68 -14.39
C LYS A 84 -11.09 -0.01 -13.25
N HIS A 85 -10.46 -0.08 -12.08
CA HIS A 85 -10.94 -0.80 -10.91
C HIS A 85 -11.98 0.03 -10.15
N ASN A 86 -13.13 -0.58 -9.88
CA ASN A 86 -14.23 0.05 -9.12
C ASN A 86 -14.50 -0.65 -7.78
N GLY A 87 -13.83 -1.77 -7.49
CA GLY A 87 -13.96 -2.46 -6.22
C GLY A 87 -13.19 -1.81 -5.07
N PRO A 88 -13.15 -2.46 -3.90
CA PRO A 88 -12.48 -1.93 -2.71
C PRO A 88 -10.99 -1.68 -2.89
N LEU A 89 -10.51 -0.61 -2.24
CA LEU A 89 -9.10 -0.18 -2.23
C LEU A 89 -8.64 0.00 -0.78
N TYR A 90 -7.55 -0.66 -0.42
CA TYR A 90 -6.99 -0.64 0.92
C TYR A 90 -5.52 -0.25 0.91
N LEU A 91 -5.12 0.59 1.87
CA LEU A 91 -3.72 0.87 2.15
C LEU A 91 -3.39 0.45 3.59
N TRP A 92 -2.42 -0.44 3.73
CA TRP A 92 -2.00 -1.03 4.99
C TRP A 92 -0.65 -0.49 5.42
N SER A 93 -0.55 -0.06 6.68
CA SER A 93 0.68 0.41 7.31
C SER A 93 0.77 -0.15 8.72
N ASP A 94 1.97 -0.49 9.16
CA ASP A 94 2.27 -0.88 10.54
C ASP A 94 2.70 0.30 11.43
N SER A 95 2.87 1.48 10.83
CA SER A 95 3.14 2.71 11.57
C SER A 95 1.86 3.33 12.11
N GLN A 96 1.55 3.06 13.39
CA GLN A 96 0.46 3.73 14.09
C GLN A 96 0.64 5.26 14.13
N ALA A 97 1.88 5.74 14.21
CA ALA A 97 2.19 7.16 14.15
C ALA A 97 1.75 7.79 12.81
N THR A 98 2.06 7.13 11.70
CA THR A 98 1.64 7.57 10.35
C THR A 98 0.12 7.56 10.21
N LEU A 99 -0.54 6.48 10.66
CA LEU A 99 -2.00 6.38 10.60
C LEU A 99 -2.68 7.46 11.46
N HIS A 100 -2.15 7.72 12.65
CA HIS A 100 -2.64 8.79 13.52
C HIS A 100 -2.54 10.16 12.85
N TRP A 101 -1.38 10.48 12.27
CA TRP A 101 -1.17 11.72 11.53
C TRP A 101 -2.15 11.89 10.36
N ILE A 102 -2.38 10.84 9.58
CA ILE A 102 -3.34 10.87 8.46
C ILE A 102 -4.77 11.11 8.96
N ALA A 103 -5.14 10.53 10.11
CA ALA A 103 -6.48 10.69 10.68
C ALA A 103 -6.74 12.10 11.22
N THR A 104 -5.78 12.68 11.95
CA THR A 104 -6.00 13.92 12.72
C THR A 104 -5.69 15.21 11.95
N ALA A 105 -4.79 15.20 10.97
CA ALA A 105 -4.31 16.38 10.20
C ALA A 105 -3.97 17.65 11.02
N THR A 106 -3.61 17.49 12.28
CA THR A 106 -3.06 18.58 13.10
C THR A 106 -1.60 18.30 13.35
N THR A 107 -0.74 18.92 12.54
CA THR A 107 0.71 18.95 12.76
C THR A 107 1.24 20.36 12.56
N VAL A 108 2.23 20.73 13.36
CA VAL A 108 2.98 22.00 13.19
C VAL A 108 4.08 21.88 12.13
N ASP A 109 4.33 20.66 11.63
CA ASP A 109 5.38 20.36 10.66
C ASP A 109 4.86 20.44 9.21
N ARG A 110 5.30 21.46 8.48
CA ARG A 110 4.97 21.65 7.05
C ARG A 110 5.37 20.48 6.16
N PHE A 111 6.45 19.75 6.49
CA PHE A 111 6.82 18.56 5.72
C PHE A 111 5.69 17.53 5.80
N VAL A 112 5.25 17.23 7.02
CA VAL A 112 4.23 16.22 7.31
C VAL A 112 2.87 16.67 6.76
N ASP A 113 2.48 17.92 6.99
CA ASP A 113 1.20 18.49 6.59
C ASP A 113 0.96 18.42 5.07
N ASN A 114 1.96 18.80 4.27
CA ASN A 114 1.87 18.73 2.81
C ASN A 114 1.65 17.30 2.29
N ARG A 115 2.26 16.29 2.92
CA ARG A 115 2.06 14.87 2.51
C ARG A 115 0.69 14.37 2.95
N ILE A 116 0.25 14.68 4.16
CA ILE A 116 -1.09 14.31 4.65
C ILE A 116 -2.16 14.93 3.77
N THR A 117 -2.02 16.21 3.43
CA THR A 117 -2.95 16.91 2.54
C THR A 117 -3.07 16.21 1.19
N GLU A 118 -1.96 15.72 0.61
CA GLU A 118 -2.02 14.94 -0.62
C GLU A 118 -2.67 13.57 -0.43
N ILE A 119 -2.34 12.87 0.66
CA ILE A 119 -2.89 11.55 1.00
C ILE A 119 -4.42 11.64 1.14
N ARG A 120 -4.92 12.62 1.89
CA ARG A 120 -6.36 12.79 2.20
C ARG A 120 -7.21 13.26 1.02
N ARG A 121 -6.62 13.63 -0.12
CA ARG A 121 -7.37 13.97 -1.34
C ARG A 121 -8.09 12.78 -1.96
N SER A 122 -7.92 11.58 -1.40
CA SER A 122 -8.51 10.39 -1.97
C SER A 122 -9.17 9.54 -0.88
N PRO A 123 -10.27 8.85 -1.21
CA PRO A 123 -11.17 8.24 -0.23
C PRO A 123 -10.71 6.84 0.22
N GLU A 124 -9.41 6.52 0.15
CA GLU A 124 -8.92 5.17 0.42
C GLU A 124 -8.97 4.80 1.90
N GLN A 125 -9.22 3.51 2.18
CA GLN A 125 -9.27 3.00 3.53
C GLN A 125 -7.85 2.70 4.03
N PHE A 126 -7.33 3.60 4.86
CA PHE A 126 -6.11 3.37 5.62
C PHE A 126 -6.37 2.42 6.78
N ARG A 127 -5.58 1.34 6.87
CA ARG A 127 -5.72 0.31 7.89
C ARG A 127 -4.38 -0.01 8.54
N TYR A 128 -4.46 -0.39 9.82
CA TYR A 128 -3.32 -0.91 10.57
C TYR A 128 -3.12 -2.39 10.27
N VAL A 129 -1.86 -2.80 10.14
CA VAL A 129 -1.43 -4.21 10.13
C VAL A 129 -0.26 -4.33 11.10
N GLU A 130 -0.15 -5.44 11.82
CA GLU A 130 1.05 -5.67 12.64
C GLU A 130 2.27 -5.87 11.75
N SER A 131 3.45 -5.38 12.15
CA SER A 131 4.68 -5.49 11.34
C SER A 131 4.99 -6.94 10.94
N VAL A 132 4.74 -7.90 11.82
CA VAL A 132 4.95 -9.34 11.54
C VAL A 132 4.07 -9.88 10.40
N SER A 133 2.93 -9.24 10.16
CA SER A 133 1.95 -9.60 9.13
C SER A 133 1.98 -8.63 7.94
N ASN A 134 2.86 -7.63 7.96
CA ASN A 134 3.03 -6.70 6.86
C ASN A 134 3.70 -7.42 5.68
N LEU A 135 3.00 -7.53 4.54
CA LEU A 135 3.52 -8.27 3.39
C LEU A 135 4.83 -7.70 2.82
N VAL A 136 5.14 -6.42 3.08
CA VAL A 136 6.44 -5.84 2.66
C VAL A 136 7.58 -6.41 3.51
N ASP A 137 7.36 -6.57 4.81
CA ASP A 137 8.29 -7.24 5.71
C ASP A 137 8.37 -8.74 5.43
N LEU A 138 7.24 -9.39 5.14
CA LEU A 138 7.18 -10.80 4.77
C LEU A 138 7.84 -11.08 3.41
N ALA A 139 7.82 -10.14 2.46
CA ALA A 139 8.56 -10.26 1.21
C ALA A 139 10.09 -10.27 1.44
N ASN A 140 10.56 -9.64 2.53
CA ASN A 140 11.96 -9.77 2.98
C ASN A 140 12.24 -11.11 3.68
N ARG A 141 11.20 -11.84 4.12
CA ARG A 141 11.30 -13.10 4.89
C ARG A 141 10.88 -14.37 4.12
N GLY A 142 10.25 -14.21 2.96
CA GLY A 142 9.93 -15.26 1.99
C GLY A 142 8.85 -16.26 2.44
N LEU A 143 7.55 -15.90 2.41
CA LEU A 143 6.41 -16.83 2.51
C LEU A 143 5.10 -16.25 1.90
N THR A 144 4.11 -17.13 1.65
CA THR A 144 2.89 -16.92 0.83
C THR A 144 1.66 -16.36 1.56
N ILE A 145 0.83 -15.60 0.82
CA ILE A 145 -0.32 -14.73 1.19
C ILE A 145 -1.55 -15.46 1.81
N ALA A 146 -1.44 -16.72 2.20
CA ALA A 146 -2.60 -17.50 2.66
C ALA A 146 -3.12 -17.13 4.06
N GLU A 147 -2.46 -16.22 4.78
CA GLU A 147 -2.72 -15.95 6.22
C GLU A 147 -3.38 -14.59 6.51
N LEU A 148 -3.73 -13.81 5.47
CA LEU A 148 -4.54 -12.61 5.65
C LEU A 148 -6.03 -12.99 5.56
N GLU A 149 -6.59 -13.37 6.71
CA GLU A 149 -8.03 -13.59 6.91
C GLU A 149 -8.83 -12.27 6.75
#